data_AF-A0A932FEK3-F1
#
_entry.id   AF-A0A932FEK3-F1
#
_cell.length_a   1.000
_cell.length_b   1.000
_cell.length_c   1.000
_cell.angle_alpha   90.00
_cell.angle_beta   90.00
_cell.angle_gamma   90.00
#
_symmetry.space_group_name_H-M   'P 1'
#
loop_
_entity.id
_entity.type
_entity.pdbx_description
1 polymer ?
#
loop_
_entity_poly.entity_id
_entity_poly.type
_entity_poly.pdbx_seq_one_letter_code
_entity_poly.pdbx_strand_id
1 'polypeptide(L)'
;MELAQAAQVAQQVGGISLLGTGLLLGFRHGIDWDHIAAITDIASTTTAVETTGAELAPAGGGALVATHRQVRFGHLEARAMMLSFLYAVGHASVVFALGMLALSFAAILPEWIDPVMERVVGVTLLILGAWVFYSLVQYLRGESEFRLQSRWMLIFAGVRHGWHRLQHRLGGVEHDAPYRVDQYGPRTAFGVGMIHGIGAETGSQALLIAAVGGAGTQGLGVAMLLAFTVGLICSNTVIAVLASTGYITSARAKPLYITVGVLTGVFSLVIGALFAFGLGTDLPDLQAIFSFIGTSSGA
;
A
#
# COMPACT_ATOMS: atom_id res chain seq x y z
N MET A 1 -14.91 -1.22 46.31
CA MET A 1 -15.85 -1.10 45.18
C MET A 1 -15.37 -0.06 44.18
N GLU A 2 -15.05 1.17 44.61
CA GLU A 2 -14.50 2.22 43.71
C GLU A 2 -13.20 1.85 42.99
N LEU A 3 -12.23 1.22 43.66
CA LEU A 3 -10.96 0.85 43.01
C LEU A 3 -11.14 -0.19 41.88
N ALA A 4 -12.08 -1.12 42.03
CA ALA A 4 -12.38 -2.11 41.00
C ALA A 4 -13.09 -1.45 39.81
N GLN A 5 -13.98 -0.50 40.08
CA GLN A 5 -14.69 0.25 39.05
C GLN A 5 -13.73 1.19 38.28
N ALA A 6 -12.82 1.87 38.98
CA ALA A 6 -11.77 2.69 38.37
C ALA A 6 -10.81 1.86 37.50
N ALA A 7 -10.40 0.68 37.96
CA ALA A 7 -9.58 -0.25 37.18
C ALA A 7 -10.29 -0.73 35.91
N GLN A 8 -11.59 -1.02 36.01
CA GLN A 8 -12.40 -1.46 34.87
C GLN A 8 -12.59 -0.35 33.83
N VAL A 9 -12.81 0.89 34.28
CA VAL A 9 -12.88 2.07 33.38
C VAL A 9 -11.52 2.31 32.73
N ALA A 10 -10.41 2.24 33.47
CA ALA A 10 -9.07 2.42 32.92
C ALA A 10 -8.73 1.34 31.87
N GLN A 11 -9.08 0.07 32.14
CA GLN A 11 -8.91 -1.02 31.19
C GLN A 11 -9.79 -0.84 29.93
N GLN A 12 -11.02 -0.35 30.09
CA GLN A 12 -11.92 -0.07 28.98
C GLN A 12 -11.42 1.09 28.11
N VAL A 13 -10.94 2.18 28.72
CA VAL A 13 -10.34 3.33 28.02
C VAL A 13 -9.07 2.90 27.29
N GLY A 14 -8.18 2.14 27.96
CA GLY A 14 -6.98 1.59 27.35
C GLY A 14 -7.28 0.70 26.13
N GLY A 15 -8.31 -0.16 26.24
CA GLY A 15 -8.76 -1.00 25.13
C GLY A 15 -9.29 -0.19 23.95
N ILE A 16 -10.10 0.85 24.19
CA ILE A 16 -10.62 1.74 23.13
C ILE A 16 -9.47 2.47 22.43
N SER A 17 -8.52 3.03 23.18
CA SER A 17 -7.34 3.70 22.62
C SER A 17 -6.50 2.76 21.75
N LEU A 18 -6.33 1.52 22.18
CA LEU A 18 -5.59 0.49 21.45
C LEU A 18 -6.28 0.13 20.12
N LEU A 19 -7.60 -0.09 20.15
CA LEU A 19 -8.38 -0.37 18.94
C LEU A 19 -8.41 0.82 17.98
N GLY A 20 -8.55 2.04 18.51
CA GLY A 20 -8.43 3.28 17.74
C GLY A 20 -7.07 3.40 17.06
N THR A 21 -6.00 3.04 17.77
CA THR A 21 -4.64 2.99 17.20
C THR A 21 -4.54 1.97 16.08
N GLY A 22 -5.08 0.76 16.26
CA GLY A 22 -5.12 -0.26 15.21
C GLY A 22 -5.82 0.25 13.95
N LEU A 23 -6.99 0.88 14.11
CA LEU A 23 -7.75 1.46 13.00
C LEU A 23 -6.99 2.59 12.29
N LEU A 24 -6.36 3.50 13.03
CA LEU A 24 -5.56 4.59 12.46
C LEU A 24 -4.31 4.08 11.73
N LEU A 25 -3.63 3.06 12.27
CA LEU A 25 -2.51 2.41 11.60
C LEU A 25 -2.96 1.75 10.30
N GLY A 26 -4.11 1.07 10.30
CA GLY A 26 -4.70 0.48 9.09
C GLY A 26 -5.06 1.51 8.04
N PHE A 27 -5.70 2.59 8.46
CA PHE A 27 -6.06 3.70 7.58
C PHE A 27 -4.83 4.39 6.99
N ARG A 28 -3.80 4.63 7.80
CA ARG A 28 -2.51 5.17 7.33
C ARG A 28 -1.88 4.24 6.30
N HIS A 29 -1.82 2.94 6.60
CA HIS A 29 -1.23 1.94 5.73
C HIS A 29 -1.94 1.86 4.38
N GLY A 30 -3.28 1.86 4.33
CA GLY A 30 -4.00 1.90 3.06
C GLY A 30 -3.84 3.21 2.27
N ILE A 31 -3.32 4.28 2.88
CA ILE A 31 -2.94 5.52 2.17
C ILE A 31 -1.48 5.49 1.68
N ASP A 32 -0.76 4.40 1.94
CA ASP A 32 0.60 4.25 1.44
C ASP A 32 0.63 4.33 -0.10
N TRP A 33 1.76 4.84 -0.60
CA TRP A 33 1.97 5.19 -2.01
C TRP A 33 1.61 4.04 -2.97
N ASP A 34 1.83 2.81 -2.52
CA ASP A 34 1.56 1.61 -3.28
C ASP A 34 0.07 1.34 -3.51
N HIS A 35 -0.78 1.49 -2.49
CA HIS A 35 -2.23 1.34 -2.61
C HIS A 35 -2.78 2.42 -3.53
N ILE A 36 -2.32 3.67 -3.38
CA ILE A 36 -2.71 4.78 -4.27
C ILE A 36 -2.37 4.45 -5.73
N ALA A 37 -1.14 4.00 -6.00
CA ALA A 37 -0.71 3.67 -7.35
C ALA A 37 -1.49 2.48 -7.93
N ALA A 38 -1.68 1.39 -7.17
CA ALA A 38 -2.39 0.20 -7.63
C ALA A 38 -3.88 0.49 -7.89
N ILE A 39 -4.56 1.18 -6.98
CA ILE A 39 -5.98 1.52 -7.11
C ILE A 39 -6.20 2.51 -8.26
N THR A 40 -5.31 3.49 -8.42
CA THR A 40 -5.38 4.44 -9.55
C THR A 40 -5.15 3.73 -10.89
N ASP A 41 -4.24 2.75 -10.95
CA ASP A 41 -4.02 1.95 -12.15
C ASP A 41 -5.25 1.10 -12.50
N ILE A 42 -5.84 0.40 -11.52
CA ILE A 42 -7.09 -0.37 -11.68
C ILE A 42 -8.25 0.54 -12.16
N ALA A 43 -8.39 1.73 -11.58
CA ALA A 43 -9.43 2.69 -11.98
C ALA A 43 -9.22 3.22 -13.41
N SER A 44 -7.97 3.52 -13.79
CA SER A 44 -7.63 4.04 -15.11
C SER A 44 -7.75 3.00 -16.23
N THR A 45 -7.39 1.73 -15.97
CA THR A 45 -7.51 0.64 -16.95
C THR A 45 -8.96 0.23 -17.18
N THR A 46 -9.82 0.30 -16.15
CA THR A 46 -11.25 0.01 -16.28
C THR A 46 -11.97 1.01 -17.18
N THR A 47 -11.63 2.30 -17.06
CA THR A 47 -12.21 3.37 -17.90
C THR A 47 -11.72 3.33 -19.35
N ALA A 48 -10.45 2.96 -19.58
CA ALA A 48 -9.87 2.83 -20.92
C ALA A 48 -10.41 1.63 -21.72
N VAL A 49 -10.59 0.46 -21.08
CA VAL A 49 -11.01 -0.77 -21.78
C VAL A 49 -12.43 -0.66 -22.35
N GLU A 50 -13.39 -0.09 -21.61
CA GLU A 50 -14.78 0.02 -22.10
C GLU A 50 -14.94 1.10 -23.18
N THR A 51 -14.05 2.10 -23.25
CA THR A 51 -14.05 3.06 -24.37
C THR A 51 -13.56 2.41 -25.67
N THR A 52 -12.63 1.45 -25.60
CA THR A 52 -12.14 0.69 -26.76
C THR A 52 -13.00 -0.51 -27.14
N GLY A 53 -13.86 -1.03 -26.25
CA GLY A 53 -14.74 -2.18 -26.48
C GLY A 53 -15.98 -1.91 -27.35
N ALA A 54 -15.96 -0.86 -28.19
CA ALA A 54 -16.98 -0.62 -29.19
C ALA A 54 -16.93 -1.74 -30.24
N GLU A 55 -17.86 -2.69 -30.12
CA GLU A 55 -17.97 -3.84 -31.00
C GLU A 55 -18.33 -3.36 -32.43
N LEU A 56 -17.52 -3.78 -33.41
CA LEU A 56 -17.81 -3.56 -34.82
C LEU A 56 -18.95 -4.52 -35.21
N ALA A 57 -20.19 -4.03 -35.17
CA ALA A 57 -21.32 -4.80 -35.65
C ALA A 57 -21.35 -4.75 -37.19
N PRO A 58 -21.62 -5.88 -37.89
CA PRO A 58 -21.83 -5.84 -39.32
C PRO A 58 -23.09 -5.03 -39.62
N ALA A 59 -22.94 -3.85 -40.21
CA ALA A 59 -24.07 -3.18 -40.84
C ALA A 59 -24.31 -3.88 -42.18
N GLY A 60 -25.58 -4.21 -42.47
CA GLY A 60 -25.95 -4.79 -43.77
C GLY A 60 -25.38 -3.93 -44.90
N GLY A 61 -24.54 -4.54 -45.76
CA GLY A 61 -23.85 -3.85 -46.85
C GLY A 61 -22.32 -3.74 -46.72
N GLY A 62 -21.67 -4.53 -45.86
CA GLY A 62 -20.20 -4.65 -45.84
C GLY A 62 -19.44 -3.50 -45.17
N ALA A 63 -20.15 -2.49 -44.65
CA ALA A 63 -19.55 -1.44 -43.83
C ALA A 63 -19.61 -1.84 -42.35
N LEU A 64 -18.46 -1.80 -41.67
CA LEU A 64 -18.41 -1.93 -40.21
C LEU A 64 -18.78 -0.57 -39.61
N VAL A 65 -19.86 -0.52 -38.84
CA VAL A 65 -20.24 0.69 -38.10
C VAL A 65 -19.79 0.50 -36.66
N ALA A 66 -18.99 1.45 -36.16
CA ALA A 66 -18.65 1.51 -34.75
C ALA A 66 -19.93 1.77 -33.95
N THR A 67 -20.46 0.74 -33.29
CA THR A 67 -21.58 0.92 -32.38
C THR A 67 -21.03 1.40 -31.04
N HIS A 68 -21.15 2.70 -30.77
CA HIS A 68 -20.92 3.21 -29.43
C HIS A 68 -22.03 2.67 -28.52
N ARG A 69 -21.80 1.57 -27.82
CA ARG A 69 -22.60 1.20 -26.66
C ARG A 69 -22.51 2.38 -25.70
N GLN A 70 -23.62 3.09 -25.46
CA GLN A 70 -23.67 4.18 -24.49
C GLN A 70 -23.38 3.59 -23.10
N VAL A 71 -22.12 3.69 -22.66
CA VAL A 71 -21.74 3.30 -21.31
C VAL A 71 -22.21 4.40 -20.38
N ARG A 72 -23.14 4.08 -19.48
CA ARG A 72 -23.55 4.97 -18.39
C ARG A 72 -22.36 5.21 -17.48
N PHE A 73 -21.99 6.48 -17.27
CA PHE A 73 -20.91 6.94 -16.38
C PHE A 73 -20.85 6.17 -15.04
N GLY A 74 -21.99 5.81 -14.44
CA GLY A 74 -22.02 5.10 -13.15
C GLY A 74 -21.60 3.61 -13.16
N HIS A 75 -21.71 2.88 -14.27
CA HIS A 75 -21.33 1.45 -14.29
C HIS A 75 -19.80 1.27 -14.31
N LEU A 76 -19.10 2.18 -14.97
CA LEU A 76 -17.65 2.25 -15.02
C LEU A 76 -17.03 2.51 -13.65
N GLU A 77 -17.57 3.51 -12.96
CA GLU A 77 -17.17 3.87 -11.60
C GLU A 77 -17.44 2.71 -10.64
N ALA A 78 -18.62 2.08 -10.73
CA ALA A 78 -18.97 0.92 -9.90
C ALA A 78 -18.01 -0.26 -10.13
N ARG A 79 -17.62 -0.53 -11.38
CA ARG A 79 -16.67 -1.60 -11.71
C ARG A 79 -15.26 -1.29 -11.20
N ALA A 80 -14.78 -0.06 -11.38
CA ALA A 80 -13.49 0.39 -10.87
C ALA A 80 -13.43 0.31 -9.33
N MET A 81 -14.48 0.77 -8.65
CA MET A 81 -14.63 0.66 -7.20
C MET A 81 -14.65 -0.80 -6.75
N MET A 82 -15.41 -1.67 -7.43
CA MET A 82 -15.47 -3.09 -7.12
C MET A 82 -14.10 -3.76 -7.25
N LEU A 83 -13.38 -3.54 -8.36
CA LEU A 83 -12.05 -4.13 -8.57
C LEU A 83 -11.04 -3.62 -7.52
N SER A 84 -11.09 -2.33 -7.19
CA SER A 84 -10.24 -1.73 -6.15
C SER A 84 -10.56 -2.29 -4.77
N PHE A 85 -11.83 -2.55 -4.46
CA PHE A 85 -12.26 -3.21 -3.24
C PHE A 85 -11.77 -4.67 -3.20
N LEU A 86 -11.89 -5.43 -4.29
CA LEU A 86 -11.36 -6.80 -4.36
C LEU A 86 -9.84 -6.84 -4.15
N TYR A 87 -9.10 -5.87 -4.69
CA TYR A 87 -7.69 -5.69 -4.39
C TYR A 87 -7.44 -5.46 -2.91
N ALA A 88 -8.17 -4.53 -2.28
CA ALA A 88 -8.04 -4.24 -0.85
C ALA A 88 -8.36 -5.45 0.04
N VAL A 89 -9.39 -6.23 -0.31
CA VAL A 89 -9.76 -7.46 0.39
C VAL A 89 -8.68 -8.55 0.23
N GLY A 90 -8.12 -8.71 -0.98
CA GLY A 90 -7.01 -9.64 -1.22
C GLY A 90 -5.80 -9.30 -0.36
N HIS A 91 -5.44 -8.02 -0.33
CA HIS A 91 -4.36 -7.52 0.52
C HIS A 91 -4.64 -7.73 2.01
N ALA A 92 -5.80 -7.27 2.49
CA ALA A 92 -6.23 -7.44 3.88
C ALA A 92 -6.23 -8.91 4.33
N SER A 93 -6.63 -9.84 3.45
CA SER A 93 -6.66 -11.27 3.78
C SER A 93 -5.27 -11.83 4.11
N VAL A 94 -4.25 -11.43 3.35
CA VAL A 94 -2.86 -11.86 3.59
C VAL A 94 -2.31 -11.18 4.84
N VAL A 95 -2.52 -9.86 5.00
CA VAL A 95 -2.06 -9.14 6.20
C VAL A 95 -2.69 -9.71 7.46
N PHE A 96 -4.00 -9.99 7.43
CA PHE A 96 -4.69 -10.62 8.55
C PHE A 96 -4.13 -12.02 8.85
N ALA A 97 -3.91 -12.85 7.82
CA ALA A 97 -3.33 -14.18 7.99
C ALA A 97 -1.91 -14.14 8.59
N LEU A 98 -1.04 -13.25 8.09
CA LEU A 98 0.31 -13.03 8.62
C LEU A 98 0.26 -12.46 10.04
N GLY A 99 -0.67 -11.56 10.34
CA GLY A 99 -0.88 -11.03 11.69
C GLY A 99 -1.36 -12.09 12.68
N MET A 100 -2.26 -12.97 12.27
CA MET A 100 -2.70 -14.12 13.07
C MET A 100 -1.56 -15.11 13.31
N LEU A 101 -0.73 -15.35 12.28
CA LEU A 101 0.48 -16.17 12.41
C LEU A 101 1.44 -15.52 13.43
N ALA A 102 1.71 -14.22 13.30
CA ALA A 102 2.56 -13.48 14.23
C ALA A 102 2.03 -13.55 15.67
N LEU A 103 0.73 -13.36 15.89
CA LEU A 103 0.11 -13.54 17.22
C LEU A 103 0.29 -14.95 17.78
N SER A 104 0.18 -15.97 16.93
CA SER A 104 0.29 -17.37 17.35
C SER A 104 1.72 -17.78 17.71
N PHE A 105 2.71 -17.16 17.04
CA PHE A 105 4.13 -17.48 17.20
C PHE A 105 4.93 -16.41 17.98
N ALA A 106 4.29 -15.33 18.45
CA ALA A 106 4.96 -14.24 19.16
C ALA A 106 5.76 -14.71 20.38
N ALA A 107 5.25 -15.70 21.13
CA ALA A 107 5.93 -16.27 22.28
C ALA A 107 7.07 -17.26 21.92
N ILE A 108 7.23 -17.58 20.64
CA ILE A 108 8.17 -18.61 20.13
C ILE A 108 9.35 -17.96 19.40
N LEU A 109 9.26 -16.68 19.02
CA LEU A 109 10.32 -15.97 18.32
C LEU A 109 11.56 -15.82 19.23
N PRO A 110 12.73 -16.37 18.84
CA PRO A 110 13.97 -16.16 19.57
C PRO A 110 14.39 -14.68 19.57
N GLU A 111 14.95 -14.22 20.69
CA GLU A 111 15.40 -12.83 20.89
C GLU A 111 16.44 -12.35 19.85
N TRP A 112 17.18 -13.27 19.21
CA TRP A 112 18.13 -12.91 18.16
C TRP A 112 17.47 -12.49 16.84
N ILE A 113 16.17 -12.79 16.64
CA ILE A 113 15.44 -12.42 15.43
C ILE A 113 15.23 -10.91 15.35
N ASP A 114 14.93 -10.24 16.46
CA ASP A 114 14.66 -8.80 16.50
C ASP A 114 15.79 -7.96 15.89
N PRO A 115 17.07 -8.09 16.31
CA PRO A 115 18.16 -7.33 15.70
C PRO A 115 18.47 -7.72 14.25
N VAL A 116 18.12 -8.95 13.83
CA VAL A 116 18.25 -9.37 12.42
C VAL A 116 17.18 -8.72 11.56
N MET A 117 15.92 -8.78 12.01
CA MET A 117 14.78 -8.17 11.33
C MET A 117 14.95 -6.64 11.24
N GLU A 118 15.43 -6.00 12.31
CA GLU A 118 15.76 -4.57 12.30
C GLU A 118 16.75 -4.24 11.19
N ARG A 119 17.88 -4.95 11.10
CA ARG A 119 18.88 -4.70 10.04
C ARG A 119 18.35 -4.98 8.64
N VAL A 120 17.56 -6.04 8.45
CA VAL A 120 16.93 -6.36 7.17
C VAL A 120 15.97 -5.26 6.74
N VAL A 121 15.13 -4.77 7.65
CA VAL A 121 14.24 -3.62 7.41
C VAL A 121 15.08 -2.37 7.10
N GLY A 122 16.17 -2.13 7.83
CA GLY A 122 17.08 -1.01 7.59
C GLY A 122 17.68 -1.01 6.18
N VAL A 123 18.25 -2.14 5.77
CA VAL A 123 18.85 -2.30 4.43
C VAL A 123 17.81 -2.14 3.33
N THR A 124 16.61 -2.71 3.50
CA THR A 124 15.53 -2.56 2.52
C THR A 124 15.06 -1.11 2.39
N LEU A 125 14.93 -0.37 3.50
CA LEU A 125 14.62 1.06 3.50
C LEU A 125 15.71 1.91 2.84
N LEU A 126 16.98 1.55 3.00
CA LEU A 126 18.09 2.22 2.31
C LEU A 126 18.00 2.03 0.79
N ILE A 127 17.77 0.80 0.34
CA ILE A 127 17.63 0.47 -1.09
C ILE A 127 16.42 1.21 -1.69
N LEU A 128 15.27 1.15 -1.02
CA LEU A 128 14.05 1.83 -1.47
C LEU A 128 14.21 3.35 -1.46
N GLY A 129 14.83 3.93 -0.43
CA GLY A 129 15.10 5.36 -0.35
C GLY A 129 16.01 5.86 -1.47
N ALA A 130 17.10 5.12 -1.74
CA ALA A 130 17.99 5.42 -2.86
C ALA A 130 17.29 5.30 -4.22
N TRP A 131 16.43 4.29 -4.38
CA TRP A 131 15.62 4.12 -5.59
C TRP A 131 14.64 5.27 -5.82
N VAL A 132 13.97 5.74 -4.76
CA VAL A 132 13.08 6.91 -4.84
C VAL A 132 13.85 8.15 -5.31
N PHE A 133 15.04 8.41 -4.75
CA PHE A 133 15.88 9.52 -5.20
C PHE A 133 16.34 9.37 -6.65
N TYR A 134 16.77 8.17 -7.04
CA TYR A 134 17.12 7.88 -8.44
C TYR A 134 15.95 8.19 -9.39
N SER A 135 14.74 7.75 -9.03
CA SER A 135 13.54 7.98 -9.83
C SER A 135 13.18 9.47 -9.92
N LEU A 136 13.39 10.23 -8.85
CA LEU A 136 13.16 11.66 -8.83
C LEU A 136 14.17 12.40 -9.72
N VAL A 137 15.44 12.01 -9.68
CA VAL A 137 16.50 12.58 -10.54
C VAL A 137 16.20 12.31 -12.02
N GLN A 138 15.81 11.07 -12.37
CA GLN A 138 15.40 10.72 -13.73
C GLN A 138 14.20 11.56 -14.20
N TYR A 139 13.20 11.75 -13.32
CA TYR A 139 12.05 12.58 -13.62
C TYR A 139 12.42 14.05 -13.85
N LEU A 140 13.28 14.62 -13.00
CA LEU A 140 13.74 16.01 -13.13
C LEU A 140 14.59 16.24 -14.39
N ARG A 141 15.27 15.20 -14.91
CA ARG A 141 16.00 15.24 -16.20
C ARG A 141 15.08 15.19 -17.42
N GLY A 142 13.78 14.98 -17.24
CA GLY A 142 12.81 14.91 -18.33
C GLY A 142 12.84 13.60 -19.12
N GLU A 143 13.51 12.56 -18.61
CA GLU A 143 13.66 11.27 -19.29
C GLU A 143 12.43 10.35 -19.11
N SER A 144 11.45 10.74 -18.28
CA SER A 144 10.26 9.93 -17.99
C SER A 144 8.99 10.77 -17.83
N GLU A 145 7.88 10.33 -18.45
CA GLU A 145 6.54 10.81 -18.08
C GLU A 145 6.22 10.36 -16.65
N PHE A 146 5.79 11.28 -15.78
CA PHE A 146 5.44 10.97 -14.39
C PHE A 146 4.19 10.07 -14.36
N ARG A 147 4.37 8.79 -14.04
CA ARG A 147 3.29 7.84 -13.79
C ARG A 147 3.33 7.41 -12.33
N LEU A 148 2.16 7.28 -11.71
CA LEU A 148 2.04 6.68 -10.37
C LEU A 148 2.40 5.20 -10.48
N GLN A 149 3.64 4.85 -10.17
CA GLN A 149 4.11 3.48 -10.22
C GLN A 149 4.17 2.88 -8.81
N SER A 150 3.54 1.72 -8.60
CA SER A 150 3.75 0.94 -7.39
C SER A 150 5.20 0.44 -7.33
N ARG A 151 5.78 0.35 -6.13
CA ARG A 151 7.12 -0.21 -5.87
C ARG A 151 7.27 -1.62 -6.45
N TRP A 152 6.23 -2.44 -6.42
CA TRP A 152 6.20 -3.75 -7.08
C TRP A 152 6.31 -3.65 -8.60
N MET A 153 5.69 -2.63 -9.20
CA MET A 153 5.79 -2.40 -10.64
C MET A 153 7.20 -1.94 -11.03
N LEU A 154 7.91 -1.21 -10.16
CA LEU A 154 9.31 -0.84 -10.35
C LEU A 154 10.23 -2.07 -10.25
N ILE A 155 9.99 -2.98 -9.30
CA ILE A 155 10.72 -4.26 -9.22
C ILE A 155 10.42 -5.11 -10.46
N PHE A 156 9.15 -5.27 -10.85
CA PHE A 156 8.80 -6.02 -12.05
C PHE A 156 9.36 -5.37 -13.32
N ALA A 157 9.38 -4.03 -13.41
CA ALA A 157 10.01 -3.31 -14.51
C ALA A 157 11.54 -3.54 -14.51
N GLY A 158 12.19 -3.51 -13.34
CA GLY A 158 13.62 -3.79 -13.20
C GLY A 158 13.99 -5.22 -13.59
N VAL A 159 13.25 -6.21 -13.08
CA VAL A 159 13.41 -7.63 -13.46
C VAL A 159 13.18 -7.81 -14.95
N ARG A 160 12.13 -7.21 -15.50
CA ARG A 160 11.81 -7.28 -16.93
C ARG A 160 12.88 -6.61 -17.79
N HIS A 161 13.40 -5.46 -17.37
CA HIS A 161 14.47 -4.76 -18.08
C HIS A 161 15.77 -5.57 -18.03
N GLY A 162 16.09 -6.19 -16.90
CA GLY A 162 17.18 -7.15 -16.77
C GLY A 162 17.00 -8.38 -17.66
N TRP A 163 15.76 -8.90 -17.73
CA TRP A 163 15.40 -10.04 -18.57
C TRP A 163 15.47 -9.71 -20.07
N HIS A 164 14.94 -8.57 -20.53
CA HIS A 164 15.10 -8.11 -21.91
C HIS A 164 16.58 -7.89 -22.24
N ARG A 165 17.34 -7.26 -21.35
CA ARG A 165 18.80 -7.07 -21.54
C ARG A 165 19.55 -8.39 -21.64
N LEU A 166 19.08 -9.43 -20.94
CA LEU A 166 19.61 -10.80 -21.04
C LEU A 166 19.17 -11.49 -22.34
N GLN A 167 17.90 -11.34 -22.74
CA GLN A 167 17.36 -11.88 -24.00
C GLN A 167 18.04 -11.28 -25.23
N HIS A 168 18.35 -9.97 -25.21
CA HIS A 168 19.14 -9.32 -26.26
C HIS A 168 20.58 -9.87 -26.35
N ARG A 169 21.14 -10.38 -25.24
CA ARG A 169 22.45 -11.04 -25.26
C ARG A 169 22.40 -12.49 -25.72
N LEU A 170 21.21 -13.09 -25.77
CA LEU A 170 21.00 -14.50 -26.15
C LEU A 170 20.34 -14.66 -27.53
N GLY A 171 20.15 -13.59 -28.30
CA GLY A 171 19.75 -13.65 -29.71
C GLY A 171 18.28 -13.99 -29.98
N GLY A 172 17.37 -13.71 -29.03
CA GLY A 172 15.93 -13.94 -29.24
C GLY A 172 15.32 -12.95 -30.25
N VAL A 173 14.73 -13.47 -31.33
CA VAL A 173 13.93 -12.72 -32.31
C VAL A 173 12.66 -12.20 -31.64
N GLU A 174 12.46 -10.89 -31.66
CA GLU A 174 11.30 -10.20 -31.08
C GLU A 174 10.00 -10.57 -31.80
N HIS A 175 8.99 -10.99 -31.04
CA HIS A 175 7.60 -10.69 -31.36
C HIS A 175 7.18 -9.55 -30.44
N ASP A 176 7.28 -8.31 -30.92
CA ASP A 176 6.65 -7.13 -30.33
C ASP A 176 5.13 -7.21 -30.55
N ALA A 177 4.48 -8.14 -29.85
CA ALA A 177 3.11 -7.89 -29.44
C ALA A 177 3.23 -7.06 -28.16
N PRO A 178 2.83 -5.78 -28.13
CA PRO A 178 2.76 -5.05 -26.87
C PRO A 178 1.90 -5.90 -25.93
N TYR A 179 2.52 -6.45 -24.88
CA TYR A 179 1.82 -7.20 -23.85
C TYR A 179 0.95 -6.19 -23.10
N ARG A 180 -0.19 -5.96 -23.69
CA ARG A 180 -1.31 -5.23 -23.16
C ARG A 180 -1.76 -6.08 -21.97
N VAL A 181 -1.49 -5.60 -20.75
CA VAL A 181 -2.06 -6.16 -19.51
C VAL A 181 -3.55 -5.79 -19.52
N ASP A 182 -4.24 -6.29 -20.53
CA ASP A 182 -5.63 -5.98 -20.76
C ASP A 182 -6.41 -6.88 -19.82
N GLN A 183 -7.15 -6.22 -18.93
CA GLN A 183 -8.20 -6.76 -18.08
C GLN A 183 -7.72 -7.19 -16.69
N TYR A 184 -7.70 -6.22 -15.76
CA TYR A 184 -7.93 -6.53 -14.35
C TYR A 184 -9.34 -7.12 -14.21
N GLY A 185 -9.43 -8.45 -14.26
CA GLY A 185 -10.61 -9.18 -13.82
C GLY A 185 -10.69 -9.19 -12.29
N PRO A 186 -11.85 -9.51 -11.68
CA PRO A 186 -11.99 -9.60 -10.22
C PRO A 186 -10.95 -10.52 -9.57
N ARG A 187 -10.65 -11.66 -10.21
CA ARG A 187 -9.64 -12.62 -9.75
C ARG A 187 -8.23 -12.03 -9.77
N THR A 188 -7.90 -11.30 -10.84
CA THR A 188 -6.60 -10.63 -10.98
C THR A 188 -6.44 -9.53 -9.94
N ALA A 189 -7.46 -8.69 -9.73
CA ALA A 189 -7.43 -7.63 -8.72
C ALA A 189 -7.21 -8.19 -7.31
N PHE A 190 -7.97 -9.22 -6.93
CA PHE A 190 -7.80 -9.93 -5.65
C PHE A 190 -6.41 -10.56 -5.53
N GLY A 191 -5.94 -11.25 -6.56
CA GLY A 191 -4.63 -11.90 -6.58
C GLY A 191 -3.46 -10.91 -6.48
N VAL A 192 -3.55 -9.78 -7.18
CA VAL A 192 -2.59 -8.68 -7.05
C VAL A 192 -2.61 -8.12 -5.64
N GLY A 193 -3.80 -7.96 -5.03
CA GLY A 193 -3.93 -7.59 -3.62
C GLY A 193 -3.22 -8.56 -2.69
N MET A 194 -3.45 -9.86 -2.86
CA MET A 194 -2.76 -10.89 -2.06
C MET A 194 -1.23 -10.78 -2.18
N ILE A 195 -0.70 -10.74 -3.41
CA ILE A 195 0.74 -10.60 -3.66
C ILE A 195 1.28 -9.35 -2.99
N HIS A 196 0.53 -8.25 -3.05
CA HIS A 196 0.88 -7.01 -2.38
C HIS A 196 1.01 -7.18 -0.86
N GLY A 197 0.06 -7.89 -0.24
CA GLY A 197 0.05 -8.17 1.19
C GLY A 197 1.17 -9.06 1.71
N ILE A 198 1.89 -9.79 0.85
CA ILE A 198 2.97 -10.73 1.24
C ILE A 198 4.24 -10.02 1.74
N GLY A 199 4.47 -8.74 1.41
CA GLY A 199 5.46 -7.95 2.15
C GLY A 199 6.46 -7.13 1.35
N ALA A 200 6.00 -6.11 0.61
CA ALA A 200 6.84 -4.94 0.29
C ALA A 200 6.56 -3.73 1.19
N GLU A 201 5.57 -3.83 2.09
CA GLU A 201 5.16 -2.78 3.03
C GLU A 201 5.71 -3.05 4.45
N THR A 202 6.90 -3.67 4.51
CA THR A 202 7.56 -4.20 5.72
C THR A 202 7.68 -3.20 6.86
N GLY A 203 7.72 -1.89 6.59
CA GLY A 203 7.74 -0.85 7.62
C GLY A 203 6.43 -0.71 8.41
N SER A 204 5.30 -0.52 7.72
CA SER A 204 3.98 -0.39 8.37
C SER A 204 3.47 -1.74 8.89
N GLN A 205 3.83 -2.85 8.25
CA GLN A 205 3.54 -4.20 8.74
C GLN A 205 4.37 -4.57 9.99
N ALA A 206 5.63 -4.15 10.10
CA ALA A 206 6.42 -4.35 11.32
C ALA A 206 5.82 -3.57 12.50
N LEU A 207 5.40 -2.31 12.26
CA LEU A 207 4.69 -1.51 13.28
C LEU A 207 3.38 -2.17 13.71
N LEU A 208 2.62 -2.75 12.76
CA LEU A 208 1.42 -3.52 13.07
C LEU A 208 1.75 -4.74 13.95
N ILE A 209 2.74 -5.56 13.56
CA ILE A 209 3.10 -6.78 14.30
C ILE A 209 3.57 -6.44 15.72
N ALA A 210 4.39 -5.40 15.88
CA ALA A 210 4.83 -4.93 17.20
C ALA A 210 3.63 -4.47 18.06
N ALA A 211 2.73 -3.66 17.48
CA ALA A 211 1.56 -3.17 18.18
C ALA A 211 0.58 -4.29 18.55
N VAL A 212 0.41 -5.27 17.66
CA VAL A 212 -0.43 -6.46 17.83
C VAL A 212 0.16 -7.41 18.88
N GLY A 213 1.49 -7.58 18.93
CA GLY A 213 2.17 -8.31 19.99
C GLY A 213 1.94 -7.68 21.37
N GLY A 214 2.06 -6.36 21.47
CA GLY A 214 1.71 -5.60 22.68
C GLY A 214 0.24 -5.79 23.08
N ALA A 215 -0.69 -5.68 22.12
CA ALA A 215 -2.12 -5.90 22.31
C ALA A 215 -2.47 -7.35 22.71
N GLY A 216 -1.68 -8.32 22.26
CA GLY A 216 -1.85 -9.74 22.56
C GLY A 216 -1.77 -10.03 24.06
N THR A 217 -0.89 -9.33 24.79
CA THR A 217 -0.76 -9.46 26.26
C THR A 217 -2.02 -9.04 27.02
N GLN A 218 -2.87 -8.20 26.42
CA GLN A 218 -4.14 -7.73 26.97
C GLN A 218 -5.34 -8.54 26.44
N GLY A 219 -5.11 -9.58 25.62
CA GLY A 219 -6.16 -10.35 24.95
C GLY A 219 -6.84 -9.60 23.78
N LEU A 220 -6.30 -8.45 23.38
CA LEU A 220 -6.90 -7.57 22.35
C LEU A 220 -6.23 -7.68 20.98
N GLY A 221 -5.21 -8.54 20.81
CA GLY A 221 -4.45 -8.67 19.56
C GLY A 221 -5.32 -8.92 18.32
N VAL A 222 -6.28 -9.86 18.40
CA VAL A 222 -7.20 -10.15 17.29
C VAL A 222 -8.13 -8.96 17.00
N ALA A 223 -8.66 -8.31 18.04
CA ALA A 223 -9.51 -7.15 17.89
C ALA A 223 -8.77 -5.96 17.26
N MET A 224 -7.49 -5.79 17.60
CA MET A 224 -6.62 -4.79 16.98
C MET A 224 -6.33 -5.11 15.50
N LEU A 225 -6.08 -6.37 15.14
CA LEU A 225 -5.92 -6.80 13.74
C LEU A 225 -7.19 -6.57 12.90
N LEU A 226 -8.37 -6.79 13.49
CA LEU A 226 -9.64 -6.48 12.84
C LEU A 226 -9.82 -4.97 12.66
N ALA A 227 -9.54 -4.17 13.68
CA ALA A 227 -9.59 -2.72 13.59
C ALA A 227 -8.64 -2.18 12.51
N PHE A 228 -7.42 -2.70 12.43
CA PHE A 228 -6.47 -2.41 11.36
C PHE A 228 -7.02 -2.77 9.98
N THR A 229 -7.53 -3.99 9.81
CA THR A 229 -8.13 -4.44 8.54
C THR A 229 -9.28 -3.53 8.10
N VAL A 230 -10.14 -3.10 9.02
CA VAL A 230 -11.22 -2.15 8.73
C VAL A 230 -10.65 -0.80 8.29
N GLY A 231 -9.67 -0.26 9.02
CA GLY A 231 -9.00 0.98 8.65
C GLY A 231 -8.44 0.94 7.23
N LEU A 232 -7.75 -0.14 6.88
CA LEU A 232 -7.14 -0.39 5.58
C LEU A 232 -8.18 -0.44 4.45
N ILE A 233 -9.25 -1.21 4.62
CA ILE A 233 -10.32 -1.33 3.63
C ILE A 233 -11.01 0.03 3.45
N CYS A 234 -11.25 0.76 4.54
CA CYS A 234 -11.84 2.10 4.50
C CYS A 234 -10.96 3.09 3.71
N SER A 235 -9.66 3.20 4.01
CA SER A 235 -8.74 4.08 3.27
C SER A 235 -8.66 3.72 1.79
N ASN A 236 -8.57 2.42 1.46
CA ASN A 236 -8.52 1.97 0.06
C ASN A 236 -9.81 2.28 -0.69
N THR A 237 -10.95 2.19 -0.02
CA THR A 237 -12.24 2.58 -0.60
C THR A 237 -12.31 4.08 -0.86
N VAL A 238 -11.81 4.91 0.07
CA VAL A 238 -11.71 6.37 -0.12
C VAL A 238 -10.83 6.70 -1.34
N ILE A 239 -9.67 6.05 -1.46
CA ILE A 239 -8.78 6.25 -2.61
C ILE A 239 -9.46 5.81 -3.91
N ALA A 240 -10.19 4.70 -3.92
CA ALA A 240 -10.92 4.23 -5.09
C ALA A 240 -11.96 5.26 -5.57
N VAL A 241 -12.67 5.91 -4.64
CA VAL A 241 -13.62 7.00 -4.96
C VAL A 241 -12.90 8.25 -5.49
N LEU A 242 -11.78 8.62 -4.89
CA LEU A 242 -10.98 9.77 -5.35
C LEU A 242 -10.33 9.51 -6.73
N ALA A 243 -9.94 8.27 -7.00
CA ALA A 243 -9.39 7.84 -8.27
C ALA A 243 -10.47 7.79 -9.36
N SER A 244 -11.68 7.30 -9.04
CA SER A 244 -12.78 7.20 -10.00
C SER A 244 -13.34 8.58 -10.42
N THR A 245 -13.23 9.58 -9.54
CA THR A 245 -13.65 10.98 -9.84
C THR A 245 -12.58 11.80 -10.56
N GLY A 246 -11.38 11.24 -10.81
CA GLY A 246 -10.29 11.89 -11.55
C GLY A 246 -9.53 12.97 -10.76
N TYR A 247 -9.79 13.12 -9.45
CA TYR A 247 -9.14 14.13 -8.61
C TYR A 247 -7.63 13.90 -8.48
N ILE A 248 -7.20 12.63 -8.40
CA ILE A 248 -5.79 12.24 -8.22
C ILE A 248 -4.97 12.44 -9.50
N THR A 249 -5.59 12.37 -10.68
CA THR A 249 -4.89 12.38 -11.98
C THR A 249 -4.59 13.79 -12.51
N SER A 250 -4.87 14.85 -11.75
CA SER A 250 -4.73 16.23 -12.19
C SER A 250 -3.26 16.71 -12.18
N ALA A 251 -2.85 17.46 -13.21
CA ALA A 251 -1.51 18.07 -13.32
C ALA A 251 -1.12 18.95 -12.12
N ARG A 252 -2.08 19.36 -11.29
CA ARG A 252 -1.88 20.10 -10.04
C ARG A 252 -1.26 19.28 -8.90
N ALA A 253 -1.27 17.94 -8.98
CA ALA A 253 -0.71 17.06 -7.95
C ALA A 253 0.82 16.87 -8.08
N LYS A 254 1.44 17.29 -9.19
CA LYS A 254 2.89 17.16 -9.44
C LYS A 254 3.80 17.68 -8.31
N PRO A 255 3.66 18.93 -7.81
CA PRO A 255 4.50 19.42 -6.72
C PRO A 255 4.28 18.65 -5.42
N LEU A 256 3.05 18.19 -5.16
CA LEU A 256 2.74 17.35 -4.01
C LEU A 256 3.48 16.01 -4.10
N TYR A 257 3.49 15.37 -5.27
CA TYR A 257 4.18 14.10 -5.48
C TYR A 257 5.69 14.20 -5.31
N ILE A 258 6.30 15.25 -5.86
CA ILE A 258 7.75 15.50 -5.68
C ILE A 258 8.04 15.71 -4.20
N THR A 259 7.25 16.55 -3.52
CA THR A 259 7.44 16.86 -2.10
C THR A 259 7.32 15.61 -1.25
N VAL A 260 6.26 14.82 -1.44
CA VAL A 260 6.05 13.54 -0.73
C VAL A 260 7.18 12.56 -1.05
N GLY A 261 7.57 12.42 -2.32
CA GLY A 261 8.66 11.53 -2.72
C GLY A 261 10.00 11.90 -2.06
N VAL A 262 10.35 13.19 -2.01
CA VAL A 262 11.55 13.66 -1.30
C VAL A 262 11.45 13.35 0.19
N LEU A 263 10.34 13.69 0.84
CA LEU A 263 10.15 13.45 2.27
C LEU A 263 10.23 11.96 2.61
N THR A 264 9.55 11.10 1.84
CA THR A 264 9.59 9.64 2.00
C THR A 264 10.98 9.09 1.73
N GLY A 265 11.67 9.57 0.69
CA GLY A 265 13.04 9.15 0.37
C GLY A 265 14.02 9.49 1.49
N VAL A 266 14.00 10.74 1.99
CA VAL A 266 14.84 11.18 3.11
C VAL A 266 14.52 10.36 4.37
N PHE A 267 13.24 10.24 4.73
CA PHE A 267 12.82 9.47 5.90
C PHE A 267 13.27 8.00 5.80
N SER A 268 13.09 7.37 4.64
CA SER A 268 13.51 5.99 4.38
C SER A 268 15.03 5.83 4.50
N LEU A 269 15.82 6.79 4.02
CA LEU A 269 17.29 6.75 4.15
C LEU A 269 17.73 6.93 5.60
N VAL A 270 17.13 7.87 6.34
CA VAL A 270 17.48 8.14 7.74
C VAL A 270 17.13 6.97 8.64
N ILE A 271 15.86 6.52 8.62
CA ILE A 271 15.43 5.37 9.43
C ILE A 271 16.13 4.09 8.97
N GLY A 272 16.29 3.92 7.66
CA GLY A 272 17.01 2.79 7.08
C GLY A 272 18.45 2.70 7.58
N ALA A 273 19.17 3.83 7.65
CA ALA A 273 20.52 3.88 8.20
C ALA A 273 20.54 3.51 9.68
N LEU A 274 19.66 4.11 10.49
CA LEU A 274 19.59 3.82 11.93
C LEU A 274 19.37 2.32 12.18
N PHE A 275 18.41 1.69 11.50
CA PHE A 275 18.13 0.27 11.65
C PHE A 275 19.24 -0.64 11.08
N ALA A 276 19.84 -0.26 9.95
CA ALA A 276 20.94 -1.04 9.35
C ALA A 276 22.18 -1.08 10.26
N PHE A 277 22.44 -0.02 11.02
CA PHE A 277 23.54 0.06 11.98
C PHE A 277 23.15 -0.42 13.40
N GLY A 278 21.89 -0.82 13.62
CA GLY A 278 21.41 -1.24 14.95
C GLY A 278 21.34 -0.10 15.96
N LEU A 279 21.13 1.13 15.48
CA LEU A 279 20.93 2.34 16.28
C LEU A 279 19.44 2.66 16.45
N GLY A 280 18.54 1.67 16.29
CA GLY A 280 17.09 1.86 16.45
C GLY A 280 16.71 2.37 17.85
N THR A 281 17.51 2.07 18.88
CA THR A 281 17.32 2.56 20.25
C THR A 281 17.64 4.04 20.44
N ASP A 282 18.37 4.66 19.49
CA ASP A 282 18.70 6.09 19.52
C ASP A 282 17.62 6.95 18.85
N LEU A 283 16.54 6.33 18.36
CA LEU A 283 15.38 7.08 17.88
C LEU A 283 14.78 7.91 19.03
N PRO A 284 14.41 9.18 18.77
CA PRO A 284 13.80 10.00 19.80
C PRO A 284 12.54 9.31 20.31
N ASP A 285 12.43 9.18 21.63
CA ASP A 285 11.26 8.60 22.26
C ASP A 285 10.03 9.43 21.90
N LEU A 286 9.22 8.89 20.98
CA LEU A 286 8.03 9.55 20.51
C LEU A 286 7.03 9.76 21.66
N GLN A 287 7.05 8.91 22.69
CA GLN A 287 6.21 9.12 23.88
C GLN A 287 6.65 10.36 24.66
N ALA A 288 7.94 10.61 24.81
CA ALA A 288 8.45 11.83 25.43
C ALA A 288 8.02 13.08 24.62
N ILE A 289 8.04 13.01 23.28
CA ILE A 289 7.61 14.12 22.41
C ILE A 289 6.09 14.34 22.49
N PHE A 290 5.28 13.28 22.52
CA PHE A 290 3.81 13.39 22.59
C PHE A 290 3.27 13.64 24.00
N SER A 291 4.06 13.40 25.06
CA SER A 291 3.69 13.71 26.45
C SER A 291 3.41 15.19 26.70
N PHE A 292 4.01 16.07 25.88
CA PHE A 292 3.74 17.51 25.87
C PHE A 292 2.32 17.85 25.39
N ILE A 293 1.67 16.97 24.62
CA ILE A 293 0.31 17.19 24.10
C ILE A 293 -0.77 16.65 25.07
N GLY A 294 -0.40 15.74 25.98
CA GLY A 294 -1.33 15.08 26.91
C GLY A 294 -1.41 15.65 28.32
N THR A 295 -0.59 16.64 28.68
CA THR A 295 -0.50 17.17 30.05
C THR A 295 -0.97 18.63 30.14
N SER A 296 -2.25 18.88 29.81
CA SER A 296 -2.91 20.16 30.12
C SER A 296 -4.28 19.97 30.74
N SER A 297 -4.36 19.14 31.78
CA SER A 297 -5.52 19.12 32.69
C SER A 297 -5.05 18.71 34.08
N GLY A 298 -4.72 19.72 34.88
CA GLY A 298 -4.24 19.55 36.26
C GLY A 298 -3.93 20.89 36.92
N ALA A 299 -4.94 21.75 37.05
CA ALA A 299 -5.04 22.76 38.10
C ALA A 299 -6.47 22.72 38.65
#